data_AF-A0A7S2Z157-F1
#
_entry.id   AF-A0A7S2Z157-F1
#
_cell.length_a   1.000
_cell.length_b   1.000
_cell.length_c   1.000
_cell.angle_alpha   90.00
_cell.angle_beta   90.00
_cell.angle_gamma   90.00
#
_symmetry.space_group_name_H-M   'P 1'
#
loop_
_entity.id
_entity.type
_entity.pdbx_description
1 polymer ?
#
loop_
_entity_poly.entity_id
_entity_poly.type
_entity_poly.pdbx_seq_one_letter_code
_entity_poly.pdbx_strand_id
1 'polypeptide(L)'
;NSNLAEVFDTLAKEGKEGFYGGWIAERIVEAVGAKGGVMSLGDLRGHASELKDPIMTTYRGIEVYEVPPPTQGIVALMALNLMEDKAAFDGSQNYNHQTEMRRKELDAERMHLD
;
A
#
# COMPACT_ATOMS: atom_id res chain seq x y z
N ASN A 1 -7.53 -19.56 25.19
CA ASN A 1 -8.41 -18.37 25.17
C ASN A 1 -9.82 -18.86 24.84
N SER A 2 -10.68 -19.05 25.85
CA SER A 2 -12.00 -19.69 25.69
C SER A 2 -12.95 -18.87 24.83
N ASN A 3 -12.97 -17.55 25.00
CA ASN A 3 -13.88 -16.67 24.28
C ASN A 3 -13.58 -16.68 22.77
N LEU A 4 -12.30 -16.68 22.39
CA LEU A 4 -11.91 -16.78 20.98
C LEU A 4 -12.25 -18.16 20.39
N ALA A 5 -12.17 -19.23 21.19
CA ALA A 5 -12.57 -20.56 20.74
C ALA A 5 -14.07 -20.61 20.42
N GLU A 6 -14.92 -20.00 21.26
CA GLU A 6 -16.37 -19.92 21.03
C GLU A 6 -16.73 -19.11 19.77
N VAL A 7 -15.98 -18.02 19.51
CA VAL A 7 -16.09 -17.24 18.26
C VAL A 7 -15.78 -18.10 17.05
N PHE A 8 -14.67 -18.87 17.08
CA PHE A 8 -14.31 -19.74 15.96
C PHE A 8 -15.26 -20.93 15.78
N ASP A 9 -15.79 -21.50 16.86
CA ASP A 9 -16.81 -22.55 16.79
C ASP A 9 -18.10 -22.03 16.15
N THR A 10 -18.52 -20.81 16.49
CA THR A 10 -19.68 -20.16 15.87
C THR A 10 -19.41 -19.91 14.39
N LEU A 11 -18.25 -19.34 14.04
CA LEU A 11 -17.87 -19.09 12.64
C LEU A 11 -17.82 -20.38 11.82
N ALA A 12 -17.33 -21.48 12.39
CA ALA A 12 -17.27 -22.78 11.71
C ALA A 12 -18.66 -23.38 11.46
N LYS A 13 -19.61 -23.20 12.39
CA LYS A 13 -20.97 -23.75 12.29
C LYS A 13 -21.91 -22.90 11.44
N GLU A 14 -21.79 -21.57 11.55
CA GLU A 14 -22.76 -20.61 11.01
C GLU A 14 -22.18 -19.78 9.85
N GLY A 15 -20.89 -19.93 9.57
CA GLY A 15 -20.21 -19.15 8.54
C GLY A 15 -20.19 -17.66 8.84
N LYS A 16 -20.12 -16.84 7.77
CA LYS A 16 -20.06 -15.38 7.88
C LYS A 16 -21.27 -14.78 8.61
N GLU A 17 -22.45 -15.39 8.49
CA GLU A 17 -23.68 -14.87 9.10
C GLU A 17 -23.60 -14.91 10.63
N GLY A 18 -22.98 -15.95 11.20
CA GLY A 18 -22.74 -16.02 12.65
C GLY A 18 -21.82 -14.90 13.15
N PHE A 19 -20.86 -14.47 12.32
CA PHE A 19 -19.93 -13.40 12.65
C PHE A 19 -20.53 -11.99 12.46
N TYR A 20 -21.18 -11.73 11.32
CA TYR A 20 -21.67 -10.41 10.93
C TYR A 20 -23.12 -10.14 11.35
N GLY A 21 -23.88 -11.15 11.78
CA GLY A 21 -25.31 -11.02 12.09
C GLY A 21 -25.78 -11.58 13.42
N GLY A 22 -24.99 -12.43 14.09
CA GLY A 22 -25.32 -13.10 15.35
C GLY A 22 -24.73 -12.45 16.60
N TRP A 23 -24.55 -13.27 17.65
CA TRP A 23 -24.08 -12.80 18.97
C TRP A 23 -22.70 -12.14 18.92
N ILE A 24 -21.84 -12.53 17.96
CA ILE A 24 -20.52 -11.94 17.76
C ILE A 24 -20.67 -10.48 17.32
N ALA A 25 -21.54 -10.20 16.34
CA ALA A 25 -21.81 -8.84 15.86
C ALA A 25 -22.39 -7.95 16.97
N GLU A 26 -23.30 -8.49 17.79
CA GLU A 26 -23.85 -7.79 18.96
C GLU A 26 -22.75 -7.40 19.94
N ARG A 27 -21.83 -8.31 20.26
CA ARG A 27 -20.71 -8.04 21.16
C ARG A 27 -19.72 -7.03 20.59
N ILE A 28 -19.50 -7.04 19.27
CA ILE A 28 -18.66 -6.03 18.60
C ILE A 28 -19.29 -4.64 18.73
N VAL A 29 -20.58 -4.51 18.40
CA VAL A 29 -21.31 -3.23 18.49
C VAL A 29 -21.35 -2.72 19.92
N GLU A 30 -21.62 -3.58 20.89
CA GLU A 30 -21.59 -3.25 22.32
C GLU A 30 -20.21 -2.73 22.75
N ALA A 31 -19.13 -3.42 22.37
CA ALA A 31 -17.77 -3.04 22.71
C ALA A 31 -17.31 -1.72 22.05
N VAL A 32 -17.73 -1.47 20.81
CA VAL A 32 -17.45 -0.22 20.09
C VAL A 32 -18.26 0.94 20.70
N GLY A 33 -19.54 0.73 20.96
CA GLY A 33 -20.44 1.71 21.57
C GLY A 33 -19.99 2.10 22.98
N ALA A 34 -19.53 1.16 23.78
CA ALA A 34 -18.96 1.41 25.11
C ALA A 34 -17.74 2.36 25.09
N LYS A 35 -17.10 2.54 23.93
CA LYS A 35 -15.97 3.47 23.71
C LYS A 35 -16.37 4.74 22.94
N GLY A 36 -17.67 4.99 22.77
CA GLY A 36 -18.20 6.16 22.06
C GLY A 36 -18.23 6.01 20.53
N GLY A 37 -18.02 4.81 19.99
CA GLY A 37 -18.19 4.55 18.56
C GLY A 37 -19.66 4.46 18.15
N VAL A 38 -19.92 4.61 16.85
CA VAL A 38 -21.29 4.69 16.27
C VAL A 38 -21.64 3.51 15.36
N MET A 39 -20.82 2.46 15.37
CA MET A 39 -21.05 1.26 14.56
C MET A 39 -22.36 0.58 14.99
N SER A 40 -23.16 0.19 14.02
CA SER A 40 -24.43 -0.50 14.20
C SER A 40 -24.36 -1.95 13.71
N LEU A 41 -25.34 -2.77 14.09
CA LEU A 41 -25.53 -4.10 13.51
C LEU A 41 -25.79 -4.05 12.01
N GLY A 42 -26.42 -2.97 11.52
CA GLY A 42 -26.66 -2.73 10.10
C GLY A 42 -25.35 -2.59 9.32
N ASP A 43 -24.35 -1.92 9.89
CA ASP A 43 -23.04 -1.75 9.26
C ASP A 43 -22.31 -3.09 9.11
N LEU A 44 -22.38 -3.95 10.13
CA LEU A 44 -21.79 -5.28 10.08
C LEU A 44 -22.52 -6.20 9.09
N ARG A 45 -23.86 -6.24 9.12
CA ARG A 45 -24.65 -7.07 8.19
C ARG A 45 -24.55 -6.61 6.75
N GLY A 46 -24.42 -5.30 6.53
CA GLY A 46 -24.24 -4.71 5.21
C GLY A 46 -22.81 -4.82 4.67
N HIS A 47 -21.85 -5.27 5.48
CA HIS A 47 -20.47 -5.40 5.05
C HIS A 47 -20.30 -6.53 4.03
N ALA A 48 -19.60 -6.22 2.93
CA ALA A 48 -19.23 -7.18 1.91
C ALA A 48 -17.78 -6.96 1.48
N SER A 49 -17.10 -8.05 1.14
CA SER A 49 -15.78 -8.00 0.52
C SER A 49 -15.91 -7.83 -0.99
N GLU A 50 -15.13 -6.91 -1.56
CA GLU A 50 -15.02 -6.74 -2.99
C GLU A 50 -13.84 -7.56 -3.52
N LEU A 51 -14.07 -8.36 -4.55
CA LEU A 51 -13.00 -8.93 -5.35
C LEU A 51 -12.54 -7.87 -6.35
N LYS A 52 -11.24 -7.57 -6.34
CA LYS A 52 -10.65 -6.58 -7.23
C LYS A 52 -9.53 -7.20 -8.04
N ASP A 53 -9.46 -6.83 -9.30
CA ASP A 53 -8.32 -7.19 -10.14
C ASP A 53 -7.06 -6.52 -9.60
N PRO A 54 -5.94 -7.26 -9.48
CA PRO A 54 -4.69 -6.68 -9.01
C PRO A 54 -4.14 -5.68 -10.02
N ILE A 55 -3.43 -4.68 -9.52
CA ILE A 55 -2.54 -3.85 -10.34
C ILE A 55 -1.17 -4.54 -10.43
N MET A 56 -0.40 -4.25 -11.47
CA MET A 56 0.87 -4.92 -11.70
C MET A 56 1.93 -4.02 -12.31
N THR A 57 3.20 -4.39 -12.12
CA THR A 57 4.31 -3.97 -12.98
C THR A 57 5.25 -5.14 -13.29
N THR A 58 6.18 -4.96 -14.22
CA THR A 58 7.31 -5.88 -14.44
C THR A 58 8.58 -5.25 -13.90
N TYR A 59 9.33 -5.98 -13.07
CA TYR A 59 10.64 -5.57 -12.57
C TYR A 59 11.66 -6.67 -12.82
N ARG A 60 12.73 -6.37 -13.56
CA ARG A 60 13.79 -7.32 -13.95
C ARG A 60 13.25 -8.64 -14.52
N GLY A 61 12.19 -8.56 -15.31
CA GLY A 61 11.55 -9.73 -15.94
C GLY A 61 10.59 -10.53 -15.06
N ILE A 62 10.25 -10.04 -13.87
CA ILE A 62 9.27 -10.66 -12.96
C ILE A 62 8.04 -9.77 -12.87
N GLU A 63 6.85 -10.36 -12.97
CA GLU A 63 5.58 -9.68 -12.71
C GLU A 63 5.36 -9.54 -11.19
N VAL A 64 5.12 -8.30 -10.76
CA VAL A 64 4.80 -7.95 -9.37
C VAL A 64 3.37 -7.46 -9.32
N TYR A 65 2.53 -8.15 -8.57
CA TYR A 65 1.12 -7.84 -8.38
C TYR A 65 0.88 -7.19 -7.03
N GLU A 66 0.04 -6.17 -7.00
CA GLU A 66 -0.33 -5.42 -5.80
C GLU A 66 -1.84 -5.18 -5.75
N VAL A 67 -2.34 -4.95 -4.54
CA VAL A 67 -3.76 -4.63 -4.34
C VAL A 67 -4.03 -3.21 -4.87
N PRO A 68 -5.12 -2.96 -5.62
CA PRO A 68 -5.45 -1.63 -6.10
C PRO A 68 -5.75 -0.65 -4.94
N PRO A 69 -5.91 0.65 -5.25
CA PRO A 69 -6.41 1.63 -4.28
C PRO A 69 -7.68 1.14 -3.56
N PRO A 70 -7.83 1.43 -2.25
CA PRO A 70 -7.13 2.48 -1.49
C PRO A 70 -5.83 2.02 -0.78
N THR A 71 -5.26 0.86 -1.12
CA THR A 71 -3.99 0.43 -0.52
C THR A 71 -2.77 1.20 -1.07
N GLN A 72 -1.63 1.08 -0.40
CA GLN A 72 -0.37 1.72 -0.81
C GLN A 72 0.44 0.88 -1.81
N GLY A 73 -0.09 -0.25 -2.31
CA GLY A 73 0.61 -1.13 -3.25
C GLY A 73 1.09 -0.42 -4.53
N ILE A 74 0.35 0.60 -4.99
CA ILE A 74 0.76 1.43 -6.14
C ILE A 74 2.10 2.15 -5.91
N VAL A 75 2.43 2.53 -4.67
CA VAL A 75 3.70 3.19 -4.35
C VAL A 75 4.88 2.23 -4.57
N ALA A 76 4.71 0.96 -4.18
CA ALA A 76 5.71 -0.06 -4.45
C ALA A 76 5.92 -0.26 -5.95
N LEU A 77 4.84 -0.36 -6.74
CA LEU A 77 4.94 -0.50 -8.19
C LEU A 77 5.62 0.71 -8.87
N MET A 78 5.31 1.93 -8.42
CA MET A 78 5.96 3.14 -8.92
C MET A 78 7.47 3.16 -8.60
N ALA A 79 7.85 2.77 -7.39
CA ALA A 79 9.25 2.69 -6.98
C ALA A 79 10.03 1.66 -7.81
N LEU A 80 9.42 0.49 -8.07
CA LEU A 80 10.01 -0.53 -8.95
C LEU A 80 10.22 0.01 -10.37
N ASN A 81 9.24 0.73 -10.91
CA ASN A 81 9.35 1.33 -12.24
C ASN A 81 10.47 2.38 -12.32
N LEU A 82 10.64 3.18 -11.26
CA LEU A 82 11.74 4.15 -11.18
C LEU A 82 13.12 3.46 -11.12
N MET A 83 13.22 2.32 -10.42
CA MET A 83 14.46 1.56 -10.28
C MET A 83 14.78 0.66 -11.49
N GLU A 84 13.80 0.33 -12.32
CA GLU A 84 14.00 -0.45 -13.55
C GLU A 84 14.88 0.33 -14.55
N ASP A 85 14.71 1.65 -14.59
CA ASP A 85 15.60 2.52 -15.34
C ASP A 85 16.93 2.73 -14.58
N LYS A 86 17.95 1.98 -15.00
CA LYS A 86 19.31 2.09 -14.45
C LYS A 86 19.90 3.51 -14.58
N ALA A 87 19.42 4.33 -15.51
CA ALA A 87 19.89 5.72 -15.65
C ALA A 87 19.31 6.66 -14.58
N ALA A 88 18.14 6.34 -14.00
CA ALA A 88 17.48 7.17 -13.00
C ALA A 88 18.06 6.99 -11.58
N PHE A 89 18.63 5.82 -11.29
CA PHE A 89 19.17 5.49 -9.95
C PHE A 89 20.69 5.62 -9.85
N ASP A 90 21.41 5.84 -10.96
CA ASP A 90 22.83 6.16 -10.91
C ASP A 90 23.06 7.61 -10.48
N GLY A 91 23.05 7.85 -9.17
CA GLY A 91 23.43 9.12 -8.56
C GLY A 91 24.84 9.60 -8.91
N SER A 92 25.68 8.77 -9.54
CA SER A 92 27.00 9.19 -10.04
C SER A 92 26.92 9.89 -11.42
N GLN A 93 25.91 9.61 -12.24
CA GLN A 93 25.78 10.23 -13.57
C GLN A 93 25.20 11.65 -13.50
N ASN A 94 24.27 11.91 -12.58
CA ASN A 94 23.71 13.25 -12.39
C ASN A 94 24.67 14.22 -11.70
N TYR A 95 25.60 13.73 -10.87
CA TYR A 95 26.63 14.58 -10.27
C TYR A 95 27.70 14.99 -11.29
N ASN A 96 28.08 14.07 -12.18
CA ASN A 96 29.13 14.31 -13.17
C ASN A 96 28.69 15.27 -14.29
N HIS A 97 27.42 15.25 -14.71
CA HIS A 97 26.99 16.15 -15.78
C HIS A 97 27.01 17.63 -15.36
N GLN A 98 26.51 17.98 -14.16
CA GLN A 98 26.54 19.37 -13.69
C GLN A 98 27.95 19.86 -13.34
N THR A 99 28.79 18.99 -12.77
CA THR A 99 30.18 19.36 -12.45
C THR A 99 31.05 19.51 -13.69
N GLU A 100 30.88 18.65 -14.72
CA GLU A 100 31.59 18.83 -15.99
C GLU A 100 31.15 20.09 -16.75
N MET A 101 29.84 20.39 -16.76
CA MET A 101 29.33 21.61 -17.39
C MET A 101 29.85 22.86 -16.68
N ARG A 102 29.84 22.88 -15.35
CA ARG A 102 30.38 24.00 -14.57
C ARG A 102 31.88 24.18 -14.76
N ARG A 103 32.64 23.09 -14.89
CA ARG A 103 34.08 23.13 -15.16
C ARG A 103 34.37 23.72 -16.55
N LYS A 104 33.61 23.31 -17.58
CA LYS A 104 33.73 23.86 -18.94
C LYS A 104 33.37 25.36 -18.99
N GLU A 105 32.35 25.80 -18.26
CA GLU A 105 32.02 27.23 -18.13
C GLU A 105 33.16 28.02 -17.48
N LEU A 106 33.72 27.54 -16.37
CA LEU A 106 34.81 28.22 -15.66
C LEU A 106 36.10 28.29 -16.50
N ASP A 107 36.40 27.24 -17.27
CA ASP A 107 37.55 27.23 -18.19
C ASP A 107 37.33 28.19 -19.36
N ALA A 108 36.10 28.33 -19.88
CA ALA A 108 35.76 29.31 -20.91
C ALA A 108 35.83 30.76 -20.39
N GLU A 109 35.33 31.02 -19.18
CA GLU A 109 35.45 32.33 -18.53
C GLU A 109 36.91 32.73 -18.30
N ARG A 110 37.77 31.78 -17.93
CA ARG A 110 39.22 31.99 -17.78
C ARG A 110 39.93 32.30 -19.10
N MET A 111 39.50 31.71 -20.21
CA MET A 111 40.07 31.98 -21.54
C MET A 111 39.63 33.33 -22.14
N HIS A 112 38.59 33.96 -21.61
CA HIS A 112 38.11 35.28 -22.05
C HIS A 112 38.64 36.45 -21.20
N LEU A 113 39.50 36.17 -20.22
CA LEU A 113 40.11 37.15 -19.30
C LEU A 113 41.60 37.42 -19.57
N ASP A 114 42.19 36.80 -20.59
CA ASP A 114 43.51 37.13 -21.17
C ASP A 114 43.33 37.86 -22.51
#